data_AF-A0A376L9S6-F1
#
_entry.id   AF-A0A376L9S6-F1
#
_cell.length_a   1.000
_cell.length_b   1.000
_cell.length_c   1.000
_cell.angle_alpha   90.00
_cell.angle_beta   90.00
_cell.angle_gamma   90.00
#
_symmetry.space_group_name_H-M   'P 1'
#
loop_
_entity.id
_entity.type
_entity.pdbx_description
1 polymer ?
#
loop_
_entity_poly.entity_id
_entity_poly.type
_entity_poly.pdbx_seq_one_letter_code
_entity_poly.pdbx_strand_id
1 'polypeptide(L)' 'MRMGNIPLVPYYRPGDKRIAQDLAELAADNQAFLLANHGPVVCGESLQEAANNMEELEETAKLIFYSR' A
#
# COMPACT_ATOMS: atom_id res chain seq x y z
N MET A 1 -3.92 -1.00 -14.81
CA MET A 1 -3.19 -0.96 -13.53
C MET A 1 -3.13 -2.37 -12.98
N ARG A 2 -1.96 -2.82 -12.55
CA ARG A 2 -1.74 -4.14 -11.94
C ARG A 2 -2.31 -4.22 -10.53
N MET A 3 -2.32 -3.09 -9.83
CA MET A 3 -2.88 -2.97 -8.50
C MET A 3 -4.42 -2.85 -8.58
N GLY A 4 -5.12 -3.69 -7.80
CA GLY A 4 -6.56 -3.61 -7.62
C GLY A 4 -6.99 -2.49 -6.68
N ASN A 5 -7.98 -2.74 -5.84
CA ASN A 5 -8.34 -1.79 -4.79
C ASN A 5 -7.21 -1.70 -3.75
N ILE A 6 -6.89 -0.50 -3.27
CA ILE A 6 -5.86 -0.31 -2.22
C ILE A 6 -6.54 0.28 -0.97
N PRO A 7 -6.71 -0.52 0.10
CA PRO A 7 -7.35 -0.07 1.32
C PRO A 7 -6.50 0.95 2.08
N LEU A 8 -7.19 1.91 2.72
CA LEU A 8 -6.59 2.86 3.65
C LEU A 8 -6.66 2.29 5.06
N VAL A 9 -5.51 1.94 5.62
CA VAL A 9 -5.37 1.51 7.03
C VAL A 9 -5.38 2.75 7.92
N PRO A 10 -6.14 2.77 9.03
CA PRO A 10 -6.13 3.86 9.98
C PRO A 10 -4.73 4.20 10.50
N TYR A 11 -4.54 5.46 10.90
CA TYR A 11 -3.29 5.88 11.51
C TYR A 11 -3.12 5.24 12.90
N TYR A 12 -1.94 4.69 13.13
CA TYR A 12 -1.44 4.33 14.45
C TYR A 12 -0.02 4.85 14.64
N ARG A 13 0.44 4.92 15.89
CA ARG A 13 1.82 5.31 16.18
C ARG A 13 2.79 4.30 15.54
N PRO A 14 3.92 4.73 14.94
CA PRO A 14 4.91 3.80 14.40
C PRO A 14 5.34 2.74 15.43
N GLY A 15 5.29 1.46 15.02
CA GLY A 15 5.56 0.31 15.89
C GLY A 15 4.36 -0.23 16.69
N ASP A 16 3.17 0.37 16.54
CA ASP A 16 1.94 -0.16 17.13
C ASP A 16 1.54 -1.49 16.46
N LYS A 17 1.19 -2.49 17.27
CA LYS A 17 0.84 -3.84 16.79
C LYS A 17 -0.42 -3.85 15.91
N ARG A 18 -1.30 -2.86 16.08
CA ARG A 18 -2.52 -2.73 15.27
C ARG A 18 -2.24 -2.54 13.79
N ILE A 19 -1.10 -1.95 13.42
CA ILE A 19 -0.66 -1.85 12.02
C ILE A 19 -0.54 -3.26 11.42
N ALA A 20 0.14 -4.17 12.12
CA ALA A 20 0.33 -5.54 11.63
C ALA A 20 -0.96 -6.36 11.65
N GLN A 21 -1.85 -6.12 12.62
CA GLN A 21 -3.15 -6.79 12.72
C GLN A 21 -4.05 -6.41 11.54
N ASP A 22 -4.24 -5.11 11.30
CA ASP A 22 -5.08 -4.61 10.20
C ASP A 22 -4.50 -5.04 8.83
N LEU A 23 -3.17 -4.97 8.66
CA LEU A 23 -2.53 -5.46 7.43
C LEU A 23 -2.75 -6.96 7.22
N ALA A 24 -2.63 -7.78 8.27
CA ALA A 24 -2.80 -9.23 8.17
C ALA A 24 -4.24 -9.62 7.80
N GLU A 25 -5.25 -8.90 8.33
CA GLU A 25 -6.66 -9.11 7.99
C GLU A 25 -6.95 -8.76 6.53
N LEU A 26 -6.34 -7.69 6.02
CA LEU A 26 -6.56 -7.22 4.65
C LEU A 26 -5.73 -7.96 3.59
N ALA A 27 -4.64 -8.64 4.00
CA ALA A 27 -3.69 -9.27 3.08
C ALA A 27 -4.21 -10.48 2.32
N ALA A 28 -5.35 -11.05 2.73
CA ALA A 28 -5.98 -12.15 1.99
C ALA A 28 -6.44 -11.71 0.58
N ASP A 29 -6.89 -10.47 0.44
CA ASP A 29 -7.55 -9.97 -0.77
C ASP A 29 -6.78 -8.82 -1.45
N ASN A 30 -5.71 -8.31 -0.84
CA ASN A 30 -5.02 -7.10 -1.29
C ASN A 30 -3.50 -7.30 -1.32
N GLN A 31 -2.85 -6.74 -2.35
CA GLN A 31 -1.39 -6.76 -2.51
C GLN A 31 -0.72 -5.42 -2.23
N ALA A 32 -1.50 -4.37 -1.96
CA ALA A 32 -1.00 -3.04 -1.61
C ALA A 32 -1.94 -2.38 -0.60
N PHE A 33 -1.39 -1.57 0.28
CA PHE A 33 -2.08 -0.90 1.36
C PHE A 33 -1.55 0.52 1.49
N LEU A 34 -2.41 1.47 1.83
CA LEU A 34 -2.00 2.81 2.20
C LEU A 34 -2.15 2.97 3.70
N LEU A 35 -1.06 3.21 4.41
CA LEU A 35 -1.11 3.56 5.83
C LEU A 35 -1.35 5.06 5.97
N ALA A 36 -2.49 5.44 6.56
CA ALA A 36 -2.84 6.84 6.74
C ALA A 36 -1.71 7.61 7.45
N ASN A 37 -1.31 8.76 6.88
CA ASN A 37 -0.23 9.61 7.40
C ASN A 37 1.14 8.91 7.55
N HIS A 38 1.40 7.84 6.79
CA HIS A 38 2.66 7.10 6.87
C HIS A 38 3.23 6.77 5.48
N GLY A 39 2.49 6.03 4.66
CA GLY A 39 2.94 5.65 3.31
C GLY A 39 2.44 4.29 2.86
N PRO A 40 2.86 3.83 1.67
CA PRO A 40 2.42 2.58 1.10
C PRO A 40 3.16 1.37 1.69
N VAL A 41 2.47 0.23 1.75
CA VAL A 41 3.04 -1.10 1.92
C VAL A 41 2.61 -1.93 0.72
N VAL A 42 3.56 -2.53 -0.01
CA VAL A 42 3.28 -3.25 -1.27
C VAL A 42 3.97 -4.61 -1.26
N CYS A 43 3.25 -5.63 -1.70
CA CYS A 43 3.69 -7.02 -1.77
C CYS A 43 3.88 -7.48 -3.23
N GLY A 44 4.64 -8.56 -3.39
CA GLY A 44 4.87 -9.26 -4.65
C GLY A 44 5.45 -10.65 -4.39
N GLU A 45 5.39 -11.56 -5.36
CA GLU A 45 5.95 -12.91 -5.25
C GLU A 45 7.48 -12.90 -5.25
N SER A 46 8.08 -11.80 -5.70
CA SER A 46 9.52 -11.52 -5.62
C SER A 46 9.78 -10.07 -5.21
N LEU A 47 10.98 -9.78 -4.73
CA LEU A 47 11.40 -8.40 -4.44
C LEU A 47 11.32 -7.50 -5.68
N GLN A 48 11.66 -8.02 -6.86
CA GLN A 48 11.56 -7.27 -8.11
C GLN A 48 10.11 -6.92 -8.43
N GLU A 49 9.20 -7.86 -8.24
CA GLU A 49 7.78 -7.62 -8.47
C GLU A 49 7.21 -6.60 -7.47
N ALA A 50 7.53 -6.74 -6.18
CA ALA A 50 7.11 -5.80 -5.15
C ALA A 50 7.63 -4.37 -5.45
N ALA A 51 8.87 -4.25 -5.93
CA ALA A 51 9.44 -2.97 -6.36
C ALA A 51 8.69 -2.38 -7.56
N ASN A 52 8.45 -3.18 -8.61
CA ASN A 52 7.70 -2.74 -9.79
C ASN A 52 6.27 -2.30 -9.42
N ASN A 53 5.63 -3.02 -8.50
CA ASN A 53 4.28 -2.71 -8.00
C ASN A 53 4.26 -1.40 -7.21
N MET A 54 5.29 -1.15 -6.40
CA MET A 54 5.48 0.11 -5.67
C MET A 54 5.67 1.29 -6.63
N GLU A 55 6.50 1.13 -7.68
CA GLU A 55 6.72 2.16 -8.70
C GLU A 55 5.42 2.52 -9.43
N GLU A 56 4.60 1.53 -9.81
CA GLU A 56 3.31 1.77 -10.46
C GLU A 56 2.34 2.52 -9.53
N LEU A 57 2.28 2.14 -8.25
CA LEU A 57 1.43 2.79 -7.25
C LEU A 57 1.84 4.26 -7.07
N GLU A 58 3.13 4.53 -6.91
CA GLU A 58 3.66 5.88 -6.72
C GLU A 58 3.45 6.77 -7.95
N GLU A 59 3.74 6.28 -9.16
CA GLU A 59 3.50 7.07 -10.37
C GLU A 59 2.01 7.36 -10.58
N THR A 60 1.14 6.41 -10.24
CA THR A 60 -0.31 6.66 -10.24
C THR A 60 -0.71 7.72 -9.22
N ALA A 61 -0.19 7.65 -7.99
CA ALA A 61 -0.45 8.65 -6.94
C ALA A 61 0.02 10.04 -7.37
N LYS A 62 1.23 10.14 -7.94
CA LYS A 62 1.79 11.39 -8.47
C LYS A 62 0.93 11.99 -9.58
N LEU A 63 0.41 11.17 -10.49
CA LEU A 63 -0.54 11.63 -11.51
C LEU A 63 -1.81 12.22 -10.89
N ILE A 64 -2.32 11.68 -9.77
CA ILE A 64 -3.47 12.26 -9.05
C ILE A 64 -3.16 13.69 -8.58
N PHE A 65 -1.94 13.96 -8.12
CA PHE A 65 -1.53 15.31 -7.67
C PHE A 65 -1.24 16.27 -8.82
N TYR A 66 -0.90 15.79 -10.02
CA TYR A 66 -0.71 16.64 -11.19
C TYR A 66 -2.00 16.91 -11.98
N SER A 67 -2.97 15.99 -11.90
CA SER A 67 -4.23 16.06 -12.65
C SER A 67 -5.39 16.67 -11.85
N ARG A 68 -5.15 17.07 -10.60
CA ARG A 68 -6.09 17.74 -9.71
C ARG A 68 -5.53 19.08 -9.25
#